data_AF-A0A9Q3PSZ3-F1
#
_entry.id   AF-A0A9Q3PSZ3-F1
#
_cell.length_a   1.000
_cell.length_b   1.000
_cell.length_c   1.000
_cell.angle_alpha   90.00
_cell.angle_beta   90.00
_cell.angle_gamma   90.00
#
_symmetry.space_group_name_H-M   'P 1'
#
loop_
_entity.id
_entity.type
_entity.pdbx_description
1 polymer ?
#
loop_
_entity_poly.entity_id
_entity_poly.type
_entity_poly.pdbx_seq_one_letter_code
_entity_poly.pdbx_strand_id
1 'polypeptide(L)'
;MLRRPPYPERLENRKEAEKHINELLDMDVIRTIGHNEIVEITTPVLIPWHDGKSRLCGDFRALNNYTKAYRYSIPSIPHALDKLAKARYKPKWIL
;
A
#
# COMPACT_ATOMS: atom_id res chain seq x y z
N MET A 1 -14.55 11.69 7.35
CA MET A 1 -13.63 11.97 8.47
C MET A 1 -12.31 11.27 8.20
N LEU A 2 -11.20 12.01 8.20
CA LEU A 2 -9.86 11.50 7.86
C LEU A 2 -9.11 10.89 9.05
N ARG A 3 -9.51 11.24 10.28
CA ARG A 3 -9.12 10.51 11.48
C ARG A 3 -10.11 9.38 11.72
N ARG A 4 -9.61 8.15 11.75
CA ARG A 4 -10.35 6.95 12.11
C ARG A 4 -9.62 6.18 13.22
N PRO A 5 -10.36 5.65 14.21
CA PRO A 5 -9.77 4.76 15.19
C PRO A 5 -9.35 3.43 14.53
N PRO A 6 -8.42 2.69 15.13
CA PRO A 6 -8.11 1.33 14.71
C PRO A 6 -9.35 0.42 14.77
N TYR A 7 -9.41 -0.56 13.88
CA TYR A 7 -10.47 -1.57 13.96
C TYR A 7 -10.23 -2.52 15.15
N PRO A 8 -11.30 -3.00 15.80
CA PRO A 8 -11.17 -4.07 16.78
C PRO A 8 -10.68 -5.35 16.10
N GLU A 9 -9.54 -5.86 16.54
CA GLU A 9 -8.95 -7.08 15.99
C GLU A 9 -8.70 -8.15 17.06
N ARG A 10 -8.69 -9.41 16.61
CA ARG A 10 -8.31 -10.56 17.41
C ARG A 10 -6.83 -10.48 17.81
N LEU A 11 -6.48 -11.15 18.90
CA LEU A 11 -5.10 -11.15 19.41
C LEU A 11 -4.08 -11.68 18.37
N GLU A 12 -4.47 -12.70 17.60
CA GLU A 12 -3.63 -13.27 16.55
C GLU A 12 -3.31 -12.23 15.45
N ASN A 13 -4.32 -11.54 14.94
CA ASN A 13 -4.13 -10.48 13.96
C ASN A 13 -3.28 -9.34 14.50
N ARG A 14 -3.43 -8.98 15.78
CA ARG A 14 -2.61 -7.93 16.40
C ARG A 14 -1.13 -8.30 16.43
N LYS A 15 -0.80 -9.54 16.78
CA LYS A 15 0.59 -10.04 16.78
C LYS A 15 1.18 -10.00 15.37
N GLU A 16 0.42 -10.43 14.37
CA GLU A 16 0.86 -10.37 12.98
C GLU A 16 0.99 -8.92 12.48
N ALA A 17 0.08 -8.03 12.86
CA ALA A 17 0.18 -6.61 12.54
C ALA A 17 1.47 -6.01 13.11
N GLU A 18 1.78 -6.27 14.39
CA GLU A 18 3.02 -5.81 15.03
C GLU A 18 4.26 -6.34 14.31
N LYS A 19 4.25 -7.61 13.89
CA LYS A 19 5.34 -8.21 13.10
C LYS A 19 5.55 -7.46 11.78
N HIS A 20 4.49 -7.27 10.99
CA HIS A 20 4.56 -6.53 9.72
C HIS A 20 4.98 -5.07 9.92
N ILE A 21 4.53 -4.42 10.99
CA ILE A 21 4.92 -3.04 11.32
C ILE A 21 6.43 -2.96 11.61
N ASN A 22 6.97 -3.89 12.40
CA ASN A 22 8.40 -3.93 12.69
C ASN A 22 9.23 -4.20 11.44
N GLU A 23 8.80 -5.12 10.57
CA GLU A 23 9.45 -5.35 9.28
C GLU A 23 9.48 -4.08 8.41
N LEU A 24 8.40 -3.29 8.40
CA LEU A 24 8.35 -2.03 7.65
C LEU A 24 9.20 -0.91 8.29
N LEU A 25 9.36 -0.91 9.61
CA LEU A 25 10.27 0.00 10.32
C LEU A 25 11.73 -0.35 10.00
N ASP A 26 12.07 -1.64 10.01
CA ASP A 26 13.42 -2.13 9.69
C ASP A 26 13.81 -1.84 8.23
N MET A 27 12.83 -1.87 7.32
CA MET A 27 13.01 -1.49 5.91
C MET A 27 13.00 0.03 5.67
N ASP A 28 12.82 0.85 6.71
CA ASP A 28 12.70 2.32 6.63
C ASP A 28 11.56 2.78 5.68
N VAL A 29 10.51 1.98 5.56
CA VAL A 29 9.31 2.30 4.74
C VAL A 29 8.35 3.18 5.53
N ILE A 30 8.28 2.97 6.85
CA ILE A 30 7.46 3.75 7.78
C ILE A 30 8.31 4.25 8.93
N ARG A 31 7.81 5.26 9.64
CA ARG A 31 8.43 5.79 10.86
C ARG A 31 7.42 5.94 11.97
N THR A 32 7.91 5.95 13.21
CA THR A 32 7.11 6.40 14.35
C THR A 32 6.93 7.92 14.28
N ILE A 33 5.79 8.37 14.78
CA ILE A 33 5.44 9.80 14.85
C ILE A 33 5.86 10.31 16.21
N GLY A 34 6.61 11.42 16.26
CA GLY A 34 7.06 12.02 17.51
C GLY A 34 5.90 12.60 18.33
N HIS A 35 6.07 12.67 19.64
CA HIS A 35 5.08 13.22 20.58
C HIS A 35 4.65 14.68 20.29
N ASN A 36 5.47 15.44 19.56
CA ASN A 36 5.19 16.83 19.20
C ASN A 36 4.51 16.99 17.83
N GLU A 37 4.31 15.91 17.09
CA GLU A 37 3.73 15.96 15.73
C GLU A 37 2.20 15.81 15.78
N ILE A 38 1.50 16.69 15.06
CA ILE A 38 0.04 16.66 14.95
C ILE A 38 -0.34 15.77 13.76
N VAL A 39 -1.08 14.69 14.02
CA VAL A 39 -1.52 13.75 12.99
C VAL A 39 -2.92 14.07 12.52
N GLU A 40 -3.09 14.72 11.38
CA GLU A 40 -4.42 15.09 10.86
C GLU A 40 -5.18 13.94 10.18
N ILE A 41 -4.45 12.92 9.71
CA ILE A 41 -4.99 11.81 8.93
C ILE A 41 -4.54 10.50 9.58
N THR A 42 -5.48 9.59 9.85
CA THR A 42 -5.17 8.25 10.33
C THR A 42 -5.88 7.20 9.49
N THR A 43 -5.10 6.24 8.99
CA THR A 43 -5.62 5.12 8.19
C THR A 43 -5.59 3.87 9.07
N PRO A 44 -6.76 3.27 9.39
CA PRO A 44 -6.79 2.03 10.15
C PRO A 44 -6.25 0.90 9.27
N VAL A 45 -5.60 -0.05 9.92
CA VAL A 45 -4.98 -1.21 9.27
C VAL A 45 -5.82 -2.45 9.54
N LEU A 46 -5.79 -3.38 8.59
CA LEU A 46 -6.45 -4.67 8.62
C LEU A 46 -5.44 -5.76 8.26
N ILE A 47 -5.59 -6.94 8.86
CA ILE A 47 -4.80 -8.14 8.51
C ILE A 47 -5.66 -9.17 7.76
N PRO A 48 -5.70 -9.14 6.41
CA PRO A 48 -6.24 -10.24 5.62
C PRO A 48 -5.30 -11.45 5.59
N TRP A 49 -5.90 -12.64 5.67
CA TRP A 49 -5.23 -13.93 5.59
C TRP A 49 -5.52 -14.61 4.26
N HIS A 50 -4.51 -15.22 3.66
CA HIS A 50 -4.64 -16.01 2.43
C HIS A 50 -3.51 -17.04 2.35
N ASP A 51 -3.83 -18.31 2.05
CA ASP A 51 -2.87 -19.42 1.95
C ASP A 51 -1.90 -19.51 3.14
N GLY A 52 -2.42 -19.31 4.36
CA GLY A 52 -1.61 -19.32 5.59
C GLY A 52 -0.67 -18.13 5.75
N LYS A 53 -0.74 -17.13 4.88
CA LYS A 53 0.04 -15.89 4.97
C LYS A 53 -0.86 -14.71 5.36
N SER A 54 -0.36 -13.88 6.26
CA SER A 54 -0.94 -12.60 6.64
C SER A 54 -0.38 -11.48 5.75
N ARG A 55 -1.17 -10.42 5.52
CA ARG A 55 -0.70 -9.19 4.88
C ARG A 55 -1.17 -7.99 5.68
N LEU A 56 -0.36 -6.94 5.75
CA LEU A 56 -0.77 -5.67 6.32
C LEU A 56 -1.46 -4.81 5.25
N CYS A 57 -2.70 -4.36 5.49
CA CYS A 57 -3.48 -3.58 4.53
C CYS A 57 -4.12 -2.35 5.18
N GLY A 58 -3.74 -1.15 4.76
CA GLY A 58 -4.37 0.10 5.20
C GLY A 58 -5.70 0.38 4.48
N ASP A 59 -6.73 0.80 5.22
CA ASP A 59 -8.00 1.26 4.63
C ASP A 59 -7.90 2.71 4.14
N PHE A 60 -7.34 2.89 2.95
CA PHE A 60 -7.16 4.21 2.32
C PHE A 60 -8.43 4.77 1.66
N ARG A 61 -9.61 4.17 1.83
CA ARG A 61 -10.85 4.64 1.17
C ARG A 61 -11.17 6.10 1.50
N ALA A 62 -11.01 6.51 2.76
CA ALA A 62 -11.23 7.89 3.17
C ALA A 62 -10.22 8.86 2.54
N LEU A 63 -8.95 8.45 2.48
CA LEU A 63 -7.88 9.24 1.87
C LEU A 63 -8.10 9.38 0.37
N ASN A 64 -8.41 8.29 -0.33
CA ASN A 64 -8.65 8.26 -1.77
C ASN A 64 -9.81 9.17 -2.19
N ASN A 65 -10.87 9.25 -1.37
CA ASN A 65 -12.00 10.15 -1.61
C ASN A 65 -11.66 11.63 -1.35
N TYR A 66 -10.71 11.90 -0.47
CA TYR A 66 -10.26 13.25 -0.16
C TYR A 66 -9.25 13.78 -1.19
N THR A 67 -8.36 12.91 -1.69
CA THR A 67 -7.33 13.28 -2.65
C THR A 67 -7.88 13.43 -4.07
N LYS A 68 -7.46 14.48 -4.79
CA LYS A 68 -7.77 14.64 -6.22
C LYS A 68 -6.99 13.60 -7.02
N ALA A 69 -7.70 12.74 -7.76
CA ALA A 69 -7.09 11.74 -8.62
C ALA A 69 -6.21 12.41 -9.70
N TYR A 70 -4.92 12.08 -9.72
CA TYR A 70 -4.01 12.45 -10.79
C TYR A 70 -4.07 11.39 -11.90
N ARG A 71 -4.56 11.78 -13.08
CA ARG A 71 -4.73 10.90 -14.24
C ARG A 71 -3.62 11.13 -15.25
N TYR A 72 -2.49 10.46 -15.04
CA TYR A 72 -1.46 10.36 -16.07
C TYR A 72 -1.91 9.40 -17.18
N SER A 73 -1.73 9.79 -18.45
CA SER A 73 -2.12 8.95 -19.59
C SER A 73 -1.16 7.77 -19.74
N ILE A 74 -1.54 6.62 -19.20
CA ILE A 74 -0.84 5.35 -19.43
C ILE A 74 -1.11 4.92 -20.89
N PRO A 75 -0.09 4.57 -21.68
CA PRO A 75 -0.29 4.11 -23.05
C PRO A 75 -1.17 2.85 -23.07
N SER A 76 -2.05 2.76 -24.06
CA SER A 76 -2.88 1.58 -24.26
C SER A 76 -2.00 0.34 -24.47
N ILE A 77 -2.43 -0.81 -23.92
CA ILE A 77 -1.67 -2.07 -23.97
C ILE A 77 -1.25 -2.43 -25.39
N PRO A 78 -2.12 -2.40 -26.43
CA PRO A 78 -1.72 -2.74 -27.79
C PRO A 78 -0.67 -1.80 -28.37
N HIS A 79 -0.74 -0.51 -28.02
CA HIS A 79 0.25 0.49 -28.45
C HIS A 79 1.61 0.27 -27.80
N ALA A 80 1.62 -0.11 -26.52
CA ALA A 80 2.85 -0.49 -25.83
C ALA A 80 3.47 -1.77 -26.43
N LEU A 81 2.64 -2.76 -26.78
CA LEU A 81 3.07 -4.02 -27.39
C LEU A 81 3.61 -3.85 -28.82
N ASP A 82 2.97 -3.02 -29.66
CA ASP A 82 3.47 -2.73 -31.02
C ASP A 82 4.87 -2.12 -31.00
N LYS A 83 5.10 -1.16 -30.09
CA LYS A 83 6.42 -0.58 -29.87
C LYS A 83 7.44 -1.62 -29.41
N LEU A 84 7.02 -2.56 -28.57
CA LEU A 84 7.89 -3.62 -28.07
C LEU A 84 8.21 -4.67 -29.15
N ALA A 85 7.25 -4.98 -30.01
CA ALA A 85 7.44 -5.90 -31.14
C ALA A 85 8.48 -5.36 -32.12
N LYS A 86 8.51 -4.04 -32.32
CA LYS A 86 9.47 -3.34 -33.18
C LYS A 86 10.82 -3.05 -32.50
N ALA A 87 10.97 -3.38 -31.22
CA ALA A 87 12.20 -3.13 -30.48
C ALA A 87 13.27 -4.19 -30.76
N ARG A 88 14.51 -3.73 -31.04
CA ARG A 88 15.67 -4.59 -31.30
C ARG A 88 16.18 -5.32 -30.06
N TYR A 89 16.00 -4.72 -28.88
CA TYR A 89 16.34 -5.31 -27.58
C TYR A 89 15.09 -5.29 -26.70
N LYS A 90 14.68 -6.46 -26.21
CA LYS A 90 13.53 -6.60 -25.32
C LYS A 90 14.03 -6.78 -23.89
N PRO A 91 13.54 -5.99 -22.92
CA PRO A 91 13.93 -6.16 -21.53
C PRO A 91 13.35 -7.47 -20.98
N LYS A 92 14.15 -8.18 -20.19
CA LYS A 92 13.82 -9.53 -19.67
C LYS A 92 12.61 -9.54 -18.73
N TRP A 93 12.24 -8.40 -18.14
CA TRP A 93 11.08 -8.26 -17.24
C TRP A 93 9.72 -8.27 -17.94
N ILE A 94 9.70 -8.29 -19.29
CA ILE A 94 8.48 -8.29 -20.11
C ILE A 94 8.19 -9.69 -20.70
N LEU A 95 9.01 -10.69 -20.41
CA LEU A 95 8.83 -12.10 -20.81
C LEU A 95 8.69 -13.02 -19.60
#